data_AF-A0A897NU93-F1
#
_entry.id   AF-A0A897NU93-F1
#
_cell.length_a   1.000
_cell.length_b   1.000
_cell.length_c   1.000
_cell.angle_alpha   90.00
_cell.angle_beta   90.00
_cell.angle_gamma   90.00
#
_symmetry.space_group_name_H-M   'P 1'
#
loop_
_entity.id
_entity.type
_entity.pdbx_description
1 polymer ?
#
loop_
_entity_poly.entity_id
_entity_poly.type
_entity_poly.pdbx_seq_one_letter_code
_entity_poly.pdbx_strand_id
1 'polypeptide(L)' 'MRTVKSITAREMWEQHESFLEEYLWVGGFWEESYYVGTAGDVSTDTIEQYIERTEHV' A
#
# COMPACT_ATOMS: atom_id res chain seq x y z
N MET A 1 9.76 4.69 -3.29
CA MET A 1 8.50 3.92 -3.36
C MET A 1 7.52 4.33 -4.46
N ARG A 2 7.53 5.60 -4.94
CA ARG A 2 6.62 6.08 -5.99
C ARG A 2 6.55 5.16 -7.23
N THR A 3 7.68 4.87 -7.87
CA THR A 3 7.73 4.04 -9.08
C THR A 3 7.17 2.63 -8.86
N VAL A 4 7.56 1.96 -7.78
CA VAL A 4 7.07 0.61 -7.45
C VAL A 4 5.56 0.63 -7.26
N LYS A 5 5.04 1.53 -6.41
CA LYS A 5 3.60 1.66 -6.16
C LYS A 5 2.82 1.99 -7.43
N SER A 6 3.34 2.89 -8.27
CA SER A 6 2.67 3.26 -9.52
C SER A 6 2.64 2.11 -10.53
N ILE A 7 3.75 1.39 -10.72
CA ILE A 7 3.80 0.27 -11.68
C ILE A 7 2.90 -0.87 -11.19
N THR A 8 3.01 -1.27 -9.93
CA THR A 8 2.21 -2.39 -9.41
C THR A 8 0.73 -2.07 -9.36
N ALA A 9 0.35 -0.84 -9.01
CA ALA A 9 -1.06 -0.42 -9.10
C ALA A 9 -1.58 -0.57 -10.54
N ARG A 10 -0.85 -0.07 -11.53
CA ARG A 10 -1.27 -0.16 -12.94
C ARG A 10 -1.40 -1.61 -13.40
N GLU A 11 -0.39 -2.45 -13.13
CA GLU A 11 -0.45 -3.85 -13.56
C GLU A 11 -1.56 -4.66 -12.87
N MET A 12 -1.88 -4.33 -11.61
CA MET A 12 -2.98 -4.98 -10.90
C MET A 12 -4.34 -4.57 -11.47
N TRP A 13 -4.54 -3.29 -11.78
CA TRP A 13 -5.74 -2.84 -12.47
C TRP A 13 -5.88 -3.48 -13.85
N GLU A 14 -4.82 -3.51 -14.66
CA GLU A 14 -4.85 -4.13 -15.99
C GLU A 14 -5.19 -5.64 -15.96
N GLN A 15 -4.81 -6.36 -14.90
CA GLN A 15 -5.03 -7.81 -14.79
C GLN A 15 -6.33 -8.20 -14.08
N HIS A 16 -6.83 -7.34 -13.20
CA HIS A 16 -7.87 -7.71 -12.23
C HIS A 16 -8.98 -6.65 -12.07
N GLU A 17 -9.13 -5.74 -13.04
CA GLU A 17 -10.11 -4.63 -13.02
C GLU A 17 -11.49 -5.05 -12.51
N SER A 18 -12.09 -6.09 -13.09
CA SER A 18 -13.44 -6.55 -12.74
C SER A 18 -13.62 -6.97 -11.29
N PHE A 19 -12.56 -7.44 -10.64
CA PHE A 19 -12.58 -7.79 -9.21
C PHE A 19 -12.29 -6.54 -8.36
N LEU A 20 -11.30 -5.75 -8.76
CA LEU A 20 -10.84 -4.59 -7.98
C LEU A 20 -11.87 -3.48 -7.91
N GLU A 21 -12.67 -3.26 -8.95
CA GLU A 21 -13.75 -2.27 -8.95
C GLU A 21 -14.82 -2.52 -7.86
N GLU A 22 -14.98 -3.76 -7.39
CA GLU A 22 -15.92 -4.09 -6.30
C GLU A 22 -15.44 -3.59 -4.92
N TYR A 23 -14.12 -3.45 -4.74
CA TYR A 23 -13.50 -3.19 -3.43
C TYR A 23 -12.77 -1.85 -3.35
N LEU A 24 -12.23 -1.37 -4.48
CA LEU A 24 -11.43 -0.17 -4.55
C LEU A 24 -12.16 0.89 -5.39
N TRP A 25 -12.44 2.04 -4.78
CA TRP A 25 -12.92 3.20 -5.52
C TRP A 25 -11.79 3.81 -6.36
N VAL A 26 -12.16 4.34 -7.53
CA VAL A 26 -11.25 5.04 -8.45
C VAL A 26 -10.56 6.18 -7.70
N GLY A 27 -9.30 5.98 -7.31
CA GLY A 27 -8.54 6.98 -6.56
C GLY A 27 -7.35 6.46 -5.77
N GLY A 28 -7.30 5.18 -5.37
CA GLY A 28 -6.15 4.66 -4.62
C GLY A 28 -6.07 3.15 -4.58
N PHE A 29 -4.99 2.59 -5.14
CA PHE A 29 -4.63 1.17 -4.98
C PHE A 29 -3.66 0.96 -3.80
N TRP A 30 -2.79 1.93 -3.58
CA TRP A 30 -1.90 2.00 -2.43
C TRP A 30 -2.14 3.30 -1.68
N GLU A 31 -1.98 3.27 -0.37
CA GLU A 31 -1.87 4.49 0.45
C GLU A 31 -0.80 5.44 -0.10
N GLU A 32 -0.87 6.74 0.17
CA GLU A 32 0.17 7.67 -0.27
C GLU A 32 1.49 7.41 0.48
N SER A 33 1.37 7.20 1.78
CA SER A 33 2.45 6.95 2.72
C SER A 33 3.12 5.58 2.51
N TYR A 34 4.36 5.44 2.98
CA TYR A 34 5.05 4.15 3.05
C TYR A 34 6.02 4.14 4.22
N TYR A 35 6.25 2.95 4.79
CA TYR A 35 7.32 2.72 5.76
C TYR A 35 8.54 2.11 5.08
N VAL A 36 9.73 2.50 5.54
CA VAL A 36 11.03 1.93 5.13
C VAL A 36 11.89 1.81 6.38
N GLY A 37 12.50 0.63 6.58
CA GLY A 37 13.42 0.35 7.68
C GLY A 37 14.49 -0.65 7.25
N THR A 38 15.59 -0.74 8.00
CA THR A 38 16.70 -1.66 7.71
C THR A 38 16.37 -3.08 8.17
N ALA A 39 16.73 -4.07 7.34
CA ALA A 39 16.58 -5.47 7.72
C ALA A 39 17.41 -5.79 8.96
N GLY A 40 16.76 -6.26 10.03
CA GLY A 40 17.37 -6.61 11.32
C GLY A 40 17.02 -5.69 12.50
N ASP A 41 16.54 -4.47 12.25
CA ASP A 41 16.16 -3.50 13.30
C ASP A 41 14.64 -3.41 13.49
N VAL A 42 13.87 -3.78 12.46
CA VAL A 42 12.40 -3.65 12.45
C VAL A 42 11.75 -4.84 13.15
N SER A 43 10.99 -4.57 14.21
CA SER A 43 10.08 -5.53 14.84
C SER A 43 8.68 -5.49 14.21
N THR A 44 7.89 -6.55 14.44
CA THR A 44 6.47 -6.58 14.07
C THR A 44 5.71 -5.39 14.66
N ASP A 45 5.97 -5.04 15.92
CA ASP A 45 5.32 -3.91 16.62
C ASP A 45 5.55 -2.57 15.91
N THR A 46 6.69 -2.41 15.26
CA THR A 46 7.02 -1.16 14.53
C THR A 46 6.18 -1.04 13.26
N ILE A 47 5.92 -2.16 12.60
CA ILE A 47 5.08 -2.21 11.39
C ILE A 47 3.60 -2.00 11.79
N GLU A 48 3.15 -2.62 12.87
CA GLU A 48 1.79 -2.45 13.39
C GLU A 48 1.50 -0.99 13.73
N GLN A 49 2.39 -0.33 14.49
CA GLN A 49 2.25 1.10 14.81
C GLN A 49 2.19 1.99 13.56
N TYR A 50 2.94 1.65 12.51
CA TYR A 50 2.87 2.40 11.25
C TYR A 50 1.50 2.26 10.57
N ILE A 51 0.95 1.05 10.56
CA ILE A 51 -0.37 0.76 9.98
C ILE A 51 -1.44 1.49 10.80
N GLU A 52 -1.47 1.32 12.12
CA GLU A 52 -2.44 1.97 13.01
C GLU A 52 -2.43 3.49 12.88
N ARG A 53 -1.24 4.11 12.78
CA ARG A 53 -1.15 5.56 12.56
C ARG A 53 -1.74 5.99 11.23
N THR A 54 -1.66 5.15 10.20
CA THR A 54 -2.15 5.47 8.85
C THR A 54 -3.68 5.36 8.76
N GLU A 55 -4.30 4.46 9.51
CA GLU A 55 -5.77 4.29 9.57
C GLU A 55 -6.50 5.43 10.33
N HIS A 56 -5.76 6.29 11.05
CA HIS A 56 -6.30 7.33 11.93
C HIS A 56 -6.05 8.77 11.45
N VAL A 57 -5.74 8.96 10.16
CA VAL A 57 -5.50 10.28 9.55
C VAL A 57 -6.60 10.69 8.59
#